data_AF-A0A4Q7QTT0-F1
#
_entry.id   AF-A0A4Q7QTT0-F1
#
_cell.length_a   1.000
_cell.length_b   1.000
_cell.length_c   1.000
_cell.angle_alpha   90.00
_cell.angle_beta   90.00
_cell.angle_gamma   90.00
#
_symmetry.space_group_name_H-M   'P 1'
#
loop_
_entity.id
_entity.type
_entity.pdbx_description
1 polymer ?
#
loop_
_entity_poly.entity_id
_entity_poly.type
_entity_poly.pdbx_seq_one_letter_code
_entity_poly.pdbx_strand_id
1 'polypeptide(L)'
;MEQNLDPKVQEVLDHVKRADEAMIEAQANAAPNCFQTAKIWLETAQQSLHSAGEGTTEEEKKQLLHAKEYLRHLHETQAALQETRYD
;
A
#
# COMPACT_ATOMS: atom_id res chain seq x y z
N MET A 1 17.13 0.14 -17.85
CA MET A 1 16.36 -1.02 -18.34
C MET A 1 15.01 -0.93 -17.66
N GLU A 2 13.95 -0.58 -18.40
CA GLU A 2 12.59 -0.81 -17.91
C GLU A 2 12.42 -2.33 -17.83
N GLN A 3 12.37 -2.85 -16.60
CA GLN A 3 12.05 -4.25 -16.41
C GLN A 3 10.57 -4.39 -16.73
N ASN A 4 10.23 -5.19 -17.74
CA ASN A 4 8.84 -5.59 -18.00
C ASN A 4 8.41 -6.52 -16.86
N LEU A 5 7.91 -5.94 -15.78
CA LEU A 5 7.22 -6.66 -14.72
C LEU A 5 5.86 -7.14 -15.24
N ASP A 6 5.36 -8.25 -14.70
CA ASP A 6 3.97 -8.64 -14.90
C ASP A 6 3.04 -7.44 -14.58
N PRO A 7 2.03 -7.15 -15.42
CA PRO A 7 1.12 -6.03 -15.20
C PRO A 7 0.48 -6.01 -13.80
N LYS A 8 0.22 -7.17 -13.21
CA LYS A 8 -0.31 -7.27 -11.84
C LYS A 8 0.72 -6.87 -10.80
N VAL A 9 1.99 -7.19 -11.02
CA VAL A 9 3.07 -6.74 -10.12
C VAL A 9 3.22 -5.23 -10.21
N GLN A 10 3.16 -4.65 -11.40
CA GLN A 10 3.16 -3.19 -11.57
C GLN A 10 1.96 -2.54 -10.88
N GLU A 11 0.76 -3.12 -11.01
CA GLU A 11 -0.45 -2.66 -10.33
C GLU A 11 -0.30 -2.66 -8.80
N VAL A 12 0.31 -3.71 -8.22
CA VAL A 12 0.63 -3.73 -6.78
C VAL A 12 1.50 -2.53 -6.40
N LEU A 13 2.59 -2.30 -7.13
CA LEU A 13 3.52 -1.21 -6.81
C LEU A 13 2.84 0.16 -6.90
N ASP A 14 1.98 0.36 -7.91
CA ASP A 14 1.24 1.59 -8.08
C ASP A 14 0.22 1.79 -6.95
N HIS A 15 -0.53 0.75 -6.57
CA HIS A 15 -1.49 0.86 -5.45
C HIS A 15 -0.80 1.06 -4.10
N VAL A 16 0.34 0.41 -3.86
CA VAL A 16 1.16 0.64 -2.67
C VAL A 16 1.65 2.08 -2.59
N LYS A 17 2.10 2.64 -3.71
CA LYS A 17 2.48 4.06 -3.79
C LYS A 17 1.30 4.99 -3.49
N ARG A 18 0.11 4.70 -4.02
CA ARG A 18 -1.11 5.47 -3.72
C ARG A 18 -1.51 5.38 -2.25
N ALA A 19 -1.36 4.21 -1.64
CA ALA A 19 -1.61 4.02 -0.22
C ALA A 19 -0.66 4.87 0.64
N ASP A 20 0.62 4.91 0.27
CA ASP A 20 1.61 5.75 0.93
C ASP A 20 1.30 7.25 0.81
N GLU A 21 1.05 7.73 -0.41
CA GLU A 21 0.63 9.13 -0.66
C GLU A 21 -0.59 9.50 0.19
N ALA A 22 -1.61 8.64 0.22
CA ALA A 22 -2.82 8.88 1.00
C ALA A 22 -2.57 8.83 2.52
N MET A 23 -1.65 7.98 2.98
CA MET A 23 -1.25 7.92 4.39
C MET A 23 -0.47 9.16 4.82
N ILE A 24 0.39 9.72 3.97
CA ILE A 24 1.08 10.99 4.22
C ILE A 24 0.05 12.11 4.37
N GLU A 25 -0.91 12.21 3.44
CA GLU A 25 -1.99 13.19 3.51
C GLU A 25 -2.84 13.02 4.77
N ALA A 26 -3.18 11.77 5.14
CA ALA A 26 -3.90 11.49 6.37
C ALA A 26 -3.10 11.89 7.61
N GLN A 27 -1.78 11.71 7.64
CA GLN A 27 -0.94 12.16 8.75
C GLN A 27 -0.88 13.69 8.85
N ALA A 28 -0.74 14.38 7.71
CA ALA A 28 -0.64 15.83 7.65
C ALA A 28 -1.98 16.54 7.91
N ASN A 29 -3.11 15.90 7.61
CA ASN A 29 -4.43 16.49 7.70
C ASN A 29 -5.36 15.69 8.62
N ALA A 30 -5.98 16.37 9.60
CA ALA A 30 -6.95 15.77 10.53
C ALA A 30 -8.33 15.50 9.89
N ALA A 31 -8.53 15.82 8.61
CA ALA A 31 -9.81 15.65 7.94
C ALA A 31 -10.18 14.16 7.81
N PRO A 32 -11.42 13.76 8.19
CA PRO A 32 -11.84 12.36 8.13
C PRO A 32 -11.79 11.73 6.74
N ASN A 33 -11.96 12.53 5.69
CA ASN A 33 -11.87 12.09 4.30
C ASN A 33 -10.46 11.61 3.92
N CYS A 34 -9.40 12.26 4.42
CA CYS A 34 -8.02 11.84 4.19
C CYS A 34 -7.76 10.47 4.80
N PHE A 35 -8.21 10.26 6.05
CA PHE A 35 -8.09 8.95 6.71
C PHE A 35 -8.88 7.85 5.98
N GLN A 36 -10.12 8.13 5.57
CA GLN A 36 -10.92 7.17 4.80
C GLN A 36 -10.28 6.86 3.44
N THR A 37 -9.69 7.86 2.79
CA THR A 37 -9.00 7.68 1.50
C THR A 37 -7.78 6.77 1.66
N ALA A 38 -6.99 6.98 2.71
CA ALA A 38 -5.85 6.13 3.02
C ALA A 38 -6.27 4.68 3.28
N LYS A 39 -7.35 4.48 4.05
CA LYS A 39 -7.92 3.14 4.29
C LYS A 39 -8.32 2.43 2.98
N ILE A 40 -9.00 3.13 2.06
CA ILE A 40 -9.41 2.56 0.77
C ILE A 40 -8.20 2.12 -0.06
N TRP A 41 -7.14 2.94 -0.12
CA TRP A 41 -5.95 2.60 -0.88
C TRP A 41 -5.15 1.46 -0.25
N LEU A 42 -5.10 1.37 1.08
CA LEU A 42 -4.50 0.23 1.77
C LEU A 42 -5.24 -1.08 1.46
N GLU A 43 -6.57 -1.08 1.53
CA GLU A 43 -7.39 -2.23 1.19
C GLU A 43 -7.22 -2.64 -0.29
N THR A 44 -7.20 -1.65 -1.19
CA THR A 44 -6.97 -1.88 -2.63
C THR A 44 -5.59 -2.50 -2.88
N ALA A 45 -4.53 -1.95 -2.27
CA ALA A 45 -3.18 -2.45 -2.43
C ALA A 45 -3.04 -3.88 -1.88
N GLN A 46 -3.67 -4.18 -0.74
CA GLN A 46 -3.70 -5.52 -0.16
C GLN A 46 -4.41 -6.53 -1.08
N GLN A 47 -5.51 -6.13 -1.73
CA GLN A 47 -6.24 -6.97 -2.69
C GLN A 47 -5.43 -7.23 -3.96
N SER A 48 -4.76 -6.20 -4.49
CA SER A 48 -3.86 -6.36 -5.64
C SER A 48 -2.68 -7.26 -5.31
N LEU A 49 -2.08 -7.11 -4.13
CA LEU A 49 -0.98 -7.97 -3.67
C LEU A 49 -1.42 -9.44 -3.62
N HIS A 50 -2.62 -9.70 -3.10
CA HIS A 50 -3.20 -11.04 -3.11
C HIS A 50 -3.44 -11.57 -4.54
N SER A 51 -3.90 -10.71 -5.45
CA SER A 51 -4.24 -11.07 -6.83
C SER A 51 -3.03 -11.29 -7.74
N ALA A 52 -1.89 -10.65 -7.43
CA ALA A 52 -0.62 -10.83 -8.13
C ALA A 52 0.05 -12.18 -7.81
N GLY A 53 -0.31 -12.82 -6.69
CA GLY A 53 0.28 -14.08 -6.26
C GLY A 53 1.72 -13.90 -5.79
N GLU A 54 2.58 -14.88 -6.07
CA GLU A 54 3.99 -14.86 -5.62
C GLU A 54 4.94 -14.18 -6.63
N GLY A 55 4.47 -13.81 -7.83
CA GLY A 55 5.34 -13.39 -8.93
C GLY A 55 6.02 -14.58 -9.61
N THR A 56 6.41 -14.41 -10.87
CA THR A 56 6.94 -15.50 -11.72
C THR A 56 8.46 -15.47 -11.79
N THR A 57 9.06 -14.30 -11.61
CA THR A 57 10.52 -14.11 -11.58
C THR A 57 11.02 -13.78 -10.17
N GLU A 58 12.31 -13.98 -9.92
CA GLU A 58 12.92 -13.62 -8.64
C GLU A 58 12.85 -12.11 -8.34
N GLU A 59 12.91 -11.28 -9.38
CA GLU A 59 12.76 -9.84 -9.23
C GLU A 59 11.32 -9.47 -8.84
N GLU A 60 10.31 -10.04 -9.50
CA GLU A 60 8.91 -9.84 -9.11
C GLU A 60 8.63 -10.31 -7.68
N LYS A 61 9.13 -11.49 -7.29
CA LYS A 61 9.05 -11.99 -5.90
C LYS A 61 9.62 -10.98 -4.92
N LYS A 62 10.80 -10.43 -5.22
CA LYS A 62 11.46 -9.43 -4.39
C LYS A 62 10.63 -8.15 -4.28
N GLN A 63 10.10 -7.65 -5.40
CA GLN A 63 9.24 -6.46 -5.42
C GLN A 63 7.96 -6.70 -4.60
N LEU A 64 7.32 -7.85 -4.75
CA LEU A 64 6.11 -8.21 -3.99
C LEU A 64 6.39 -8.39 -2.49
N LEU A 65 7.55 -8.94 -2.12
CA LEU A 65 7.97 -9.04 -0.71
C LEU A 65 8.19 -7.66 -0.10
N HIS A 66 8.85 -6.76 -0.83
CA HIS A 66 9.05 -5.37 -0.39
C HIS A 66 7.71 -4.65 -0.26
N ALA A 67 6.82 -4.79 -1.26
CA ALA A 67 5.47 -4.21 -1.23
C ALA A 67 4.65 -4.72 -0.04
N LYS A 68 4.72 -6.03 0.26
CA LYS A 68 4.06 -6.65 1.40
C LYS A 68 4.53 -6.07 2.73
N GLU A 69 5.85 -5.98 2.91
CA GLU A 69 6.42 -5.43 4.13
C GLU A 69 6.10 -3.93 4.28
N TYR A 70 6.12 -3.19 3.18
CA TYR A 70 5.76 -1.77 3.21
C TYR A 70 4.27 -1.57 3.55
N LEU A 71 3.37 -2.37 2.99
CA LEU A 71 1.95 -2.35 3.36
C LEU A 71 1.72 -2.67 4.83
N ARG A 72 2.48 -3.62 5.39
CA ARG A 72 2.44 -3.92 6.82
C ARG A 72 2.72 -2.67 7.66
N HIS A 73 3.76 -1.91 7.31
CA HIS A 73 4.10 -0.66 8.00
C HIS A 73 3.05 0.45 7.81
N LEU A 74 2.44 0.55 6.64
CA LEU A 74 1.38 1.53 6.42
C LEU A 74 0.13 1.19 7.24
N HIS A 75 -0.19 -0.10 7.41
CA HIS A 75 -1.26 -0.53 8.31
C HIS A 75 -0.96 -0.22 9.78
N GLU A 76 0.28 -0.44 10.25
CA GLU A 76 0.71 -0.03 11.60
C GLU A 76 0.54 1.47 11.80
N THR A 77 0.91 2.26 10.79
CA THR A 77 0.77 3.72 10.81
C THR A 77 -0.70 4.14 10.83
N GLN A 78 -1.56 3.47 10.07
CA GLN A 78 -3.00 3.71 10.04
C GLN A 78 -3.66 3.40 11.38
N ALA A 79 -3.25 2.32 12.05
CA ALA A 79 -3.70 1.98 13.40
C ALA A 79 -3.29 3.05 14.42
N ALA A 80 -2.02 3.46 14.42
CA ALA A 80 -1.53 4.51 15.32
C ALA A 80 -2.23 5.87 15.09
N LEU A 81 -2.53 6.21 13.84
CA LEU A 81 -3.33 7.41 13.53
C LEU A 81 -4.77 7.30 14.02
N GLN A 82 -5.34 6.10 14.04
CA GLN A 82 -6.69 5.88 14.54
C GLN A 82 -6.74 6.10 16.05
N GLU A 83 -5.82 5.46 16.79
CA GLU A 83 -5.70 5.59 18.25
C GLU A 83 -5.47 7.05 18.66
N THR A 84 -4.57 7.77 17.99
CA THR A 84 -4.23 9.16 18.36
C THR A 84 -5.33 10.18 18.09
N ARG A 85 -6.30 9.89 17.22
CA ARG A 85 -7.30 10.87 16.76
C ARG A 85 -8.74 10.57 17.17
N TYR A 86 -9.04 9.31 17.46
CA TYR A 86 -10.41 8.84 17.68
C TYR A 86 -10.60 8.05 18.98
N ASP A 87 -9.55 7.87 19.79
CA ASP A 87 -9.67 7.55 21.23
C ASP A 87 -9.93 8.82 22.05
#